data_AF-A0A7C9DEP9-F1
#
_entry.id   AF-A0A7C9DEP9-F1
#
_cell.length_a   1.000
_cell.length_b   1.000
_cell.length_c   1.000
_cell.angle_alpha   90.00
_cell.angle_beta   90.00
_cell.angle_gamma   90.00
#
_symmetry.space_group_name_H-M   'P 1'
#
loop_
_entity.id
_entity.type
_entity.pdbx_description
1 polymer ?
#
loop_
_entity_poly.entity_id
_entity_poly.type
_entity_poly.pdbx_seq_one_letter_code
_entity_poly.pdbx_strand_id
1 'polypeptide(L)'
;AKILHSKGFHITFVNTEYNHNRLLRSRGPAALNGLPSFRFETVTDGLPTSAADATQDIPALCISTERHCLQPFRELLGRLNDDGGVPPVSCIVSDAVMF
;
A
#
# COMPACT_ATOMS: atom_id res chain seq x y z
N ALA A 1 6.98 -7.61 5.77
CA ALA A 1 6.78 -6.38 6.55
C ALA A 1 7.03 -6.54 8.05
N LYS A 2 6.15 -7.23 8.83
CA LYS A 2 6.30 -7.34 10.31
C LYS A 2 7.64 -7.91 10.78
N ILE A 3 8.18 -8.91 10.08
CA ILE A 3 9.52 -9.45 10.37
C ILE A 3 10.60 -8.39 10.20
N LEU A 4 10.56 -7.60 9.12
CA LEU A 4 11.52 -6.51 8.90
C LEU A 4 11.37 -5.43 9.98
N HIS A 5 10.14 -5.06 10.34
CA HIS A 5 9.90 -4.12 11.45
C HIS A 5 10.51 -4.61 12.77
N SER A 6 10.35 -5.89 13.10
CA SER A 6 10.99 -6.48 14.30
C SER A 6 12.52 -6.46 14.28
N LYS A 7 13.13 -6.25 13.10
CA LYS A 7 14.58 -6.09 12.92
C LYS A 7 15.02 -4.61 12.91
N GLY A 8 14.13 -3.68 13.24
CA GLY A 8 14.43 -2.25 13.39
C GLY A 8 14.16 -1.40 12.15
N PHE A 9 13.58 -1.97 11.09
CA PHE A 9 13.23 -1.19 9.90
C PHE A 9 11.98 -0.34 10.14
N HIS A 10 12.02 0.91 9.67
CA HIS A 10 10.80 1.72 9.48
C HIS A 10 10.03 1.15 8.29
N ILE A 11 8.74 0.85 8.49
CA ILE A 11 7.90 0.23 7.46
C ILE A 11 6.73 1.16 7.14
N THR A 12 6.62 1.53 5.88
CA THR A 12 5.37 2.02 5.28
C THR A 12 4.80 0.92 4.42
N PHE A 13 3.68 0.33 4.84
CA PHE A 13 2.98 -0.70 4.09
C PHE A 13 1.95 -0.06 3.16
N VAL A 14 2.21 -0.11 1.85
CA VAL A 14 1.34 0.49 0.85
C VAL A 14 0.34 -0.55 0.36
N ASN A 15 -0.95 -0.28 0.54
CA ASN A 15 -2.04 -1.07 -0.01
C ASN A 15 -2.61 -0.41 -1.26
N THR A 16 -3.28 -1.18 -2.11
CA THR A 16 -4.30 -0.58 -2.98
C THR A 16 -5.47 -0.11 -2.13
N GLU A 17 -6.20 0.91 -2.56
CA GLU A 17 -7.43 1.35 -1.87
C GLU A 17 -8.42 0.19 -1.68
N TYR A 18 -8.53 -0.69 -2.68
CA TYR A 18 -9.35 -1.89 -2.59
C TYR A 18 -8.90 -2.82 -1.45
N ASN A 19 -7.61 -3.18 -1.40
CA ASN A 19 -7.06 -4.06 -0.36
C ASN A 19 -7.13 -3.44 1.03
N HIS A 20 -6.93 -2.12 1.13
CA HIS A 20 -7.05 -1.37 2.37
C HIS A 20 -8.48 -1.46 2.93
N ASN A 21 -9.47 -1.16 2.10
CA ASN A 21 -10.89 -1.24 2.47
C ASN A 21 -11.32 -2.67 2.81
N ARG A 22 -10.83 -3.66 2.06
CA ARG A 22 -11.10 -5.08 2.32
C ARG A 22 -10.53 -5.53 3.67
N LEU A 23 -9.34 -5.07 4.03
CA LEU A 23 -8.75 -5.34 5.35
C LEU A 23 -9.55 -4.71 6.48
N LEU A 24 -10.03 -3.48 6.31
CA LEU A 24 -10.92 -2.82 7.26
C LEU A 24 -12.26 -3.54 7.45
N ARG A 25 -12.87 -4.04 6.36
CA ARG A 25 -14.11 -4.83 6.44
C ARG A 25 -13.92 -6.14 7.20
N SER A 26 -12.82 -6.85 6.92
CA SER A 26 -12.57 -8.17 7.51
C SER A 26 -12.05 -8.12 8.96
N ARG A 27 -11.34 -7.06 9.35
CA ARG A 27 -10.67 -6.98 10.67
C ARG A 27 -11.06 -5.76 11.51
N GLY A 28 -11.96 -4.93 11.02
CA GLY A 28 -12.48 -3.74 11.69
C GLY A 28 -11.58 -2.50 11.54
N PRO A 29 -12.07 -1.33 12.01
CA PRO A 29 -11.37 -0.04 11.88
C PRO A 29 -9.95 -0.03 12.46
N ALA A 30 -9.73 -0.78 13.55
CA ALA A 30 -8.44 -0.84 14.22
C ALA A 30 -7.38 -1.66 13.48
N ALA A 31 -7.75 -2.37 12.39
CA ALA A 31 -6.83 -3.22 11.64
C ALA A 31 -5.64 -2.47 11.04
N LEU A 32 -5.79 -1.15 10.86
CA LEU A 32 -4.81 -0.26 10.27
C LEU A 32 -4.26 0.75 11.28
N ASN A 33 -4.54 0.56 12.57
CA ASN A 33 -3.87 1.32 13.62
C ASN A 33 -2.37 0.98 13.56
N GLY A 34 -1.61 1.89 12.98
CA GLY A 34 -0.17 1.76 12.84
C GLY A 34 0.57 2.01 14.16
N LEU A 35 1.87 1.76 14.11
CA LEU A 35 2.85 2.22 15.10
C LEU A 35 3.63 3.41 14.49
N PRO A 36 4.34 4.22 15.29
CA PRO A 36 5.14 5.33 14.76
C PRO A 36 6.10 4.92 13.63
N SER A 37 6.63 3.68 13.71
CA SER A 37 7.53 3.07 12.72
C SER A 37 6.91 1.96 11.86
N PHE A 38 5.59 1.75 11.94
CA PHE A 38 4.85 0.83 11.08
C PHE A 38 3.55 1.50 10.66
N ARG A 39 3.51 2.09 9.46
CA ARG A 39 2.38 2.86 8.96
C ARG A 39 1.74 2.18 7.76
N PHE A 40 0.50 2.53 7.49
CA PHE A 40 -0.22 2.10 6.31
C PHE A 40 -0.51 3.31 5.43
N GLU A 41 -0.25 3.18 4.14
CA GLU A 41 -0.59 4.16 3.11
C GLU A 41 -1.40 3.46 2.01
N THR A 42 -2.02 4.26 1.15
CA THR A 42 -2.78 3.77 0.01
C THR A 42 -2.30 4.35 -1.30
N VAL A 43 -2.44 3.55 -2.35
CA VAL A 43 -2.32 3.97 -3.75
C VAL A 43 -3.55 3.45 -4.51
N THR A 44 -4.03 4.18 -5.51
CA THR A 44 -5.09 3.67 -6.39
C THR A 44 -4.53 2.59 -7.32
N ASP A 45 -5.30 1.54 -7.58
CA ASP A 45 -5.01 0.50 -8.58
C ASP A 45 -5.60 0.82 -9.96
N GLY A 46 -6.29 1.96 -10.10
CA GLY A 46 -6.95 2.39 -11.32
C GLY A 46 -8.24 1.62 -11.68
N LEU A 47 -8.63 0.64 -10.87
CA LEU A 47 -9.87 -0.12 -11.09
C LEU A 47 -11.06 0.55 -10.39
N PRO A 48 -12.29 0.33 -10.88
CA PRO A 48 -13.49 0.75 -10.18
C PRO A 48 -13.57 0.14 -8.79
N THR A 49 -14.08 0.91 -7.82
CA THR A 49 -14.31 0.42 -6.48
C THR A 49 -15.38 -0.70 -6.49
N SER A 50 -15.14 -1.73 -5.69
CA SER A 50 -16.07 -2.86 -5.53
C SER A 50 -16.29 -3.14 -4.05
N ALA A 51 -17.55 -3.42 -3.68
CA ALA A 51 -17.92 -3.85 -2.34
C ALA A 51 -17.62 -5.35 -2.09
N ALA A 52 -17.22 -6.10 -3.13
CA ALA A 52 -16.87 -7.50 -3.00
C ALA A 52 -15.72 -7.68 -1.99
N ASP A 53 -15.80 -8.71 -1.16
CA ASP A 53 -14.69 -9.18 -0.32
C ASP A 53 -14.05 -10.41 -0.98
N ALA A 54 -13.45 -10.19 -2.15
CA ALA A 54 -12.89 -11.23 -3.00
C ALA A 54 -11.55 -10.77 -3.60
N THR A 55 -10.85 -11.69 -4.25
CA THR A 55 -9.71 -11.32 -5.10
C THR A 55 -10.25 -10.63 -6.35
N GLN A 56 -9.68 -9.48 -6.72
CA GLN A 56 -10.00 -8.80 -7.99
C GLN A 56 -9.56 -9.67 -9.18
N ASP A 57 -10.12 -9.39 -10.36
CA ASP A 57 -9.65 -10.03 -11.60
C ASP A 57 -8.17 -9.70 -11.83
N ILE A 58 -7.30 -10.71 -11.72
CA ILE A 58 -5.85 -10.51 -11.73
C ILE A 58 -5.35 -9.95 -13.07
N PRO A 59 -5.80 -10.44 -14.25
CA PRO A 59 -5.41 -9.84 -15.52
C PRO A 59 -5.79 -8.37 -15.65
N ALA A 60 -7.03 -7.99 -15.28
CA ALA A 60 -7.45 -6.59 -15.30
C ALA A 60 -6.65 -5.74 -14.30
N LEU A 61 -6.32 -6.29 -13.13
CA LEU A 61 -5.48 -5.62 -12.13
C LEU A 61 -4.09 -5.34 -12.69
N CYS A 62 -3.40 -6.31 -13.27
CA CYS A 62 -2.06 -6.11 -13.87
C CYS A 62 -2.07 -5.01 -14.94
N ILE A 63 -3.05 -5.05 -15.86
CA ILE A 63 -3.16 -4.05 -16.94
C ILE A 63 -3.43 -2.66 -16.38
N SER A 64 -4.28 -2.57 -15.35
CA SER A 64 -4.62 -1.29 -14.73
C SER A 64 -3.46 -0.72 -13.93
N THR A 65 -2.75 -1.55 -13.15
CA THR A 65 -1.64 -1.09 -12.32
C THR A 65 -0.49 -0.57 -13.19
N GLU A 66 -0.17 -1.26 -14.28
CA GLU A 66 0.83 -0.83 -15.27
C GLU A 66 0.52 0.58 -15.82
N ARG A 67 -0.76 0.87 -16.08
CA ARG A 67 -1.19 2.13 -16.70
C ARG A 67 -1.39 3.27 -15.72
N HIS A 68 -1.84 2.98 -14.49
CA HIS A 68 -2.39 4.00 -13.59
C HIS A 68 -1.64 4.14 -12.27
N CYS A 69 -0.85 3.15 -11.81
CA CYS A 69 -0.22 3.22 -10.49
C CYS A 69 1.07 4.02 -10.45
N LEU A 70 1.79 4.15 -11.57
CA LEU A 70 3.15 4.73 -11.56
C LEU A 70 3.18 6.17 -11.03
N GLN A 71 2.27 7.03 -11.51
CA GLN A 71 2.23 8.43 -11.08
C GLN A 71 1.81 8.55 -9.60
N PRO A 72 0.67 7.98 -9.16
CA PRO A 72 0.29 8.00 -7.74
C PRO A 72 1.36 7.43 -6.81
N PHE A 73 2.07 6.38 -7.25
CA PHE A 73 3.16 5.80 -6.47
C PHE A 73 4.37 6.75 -6.35
N ARG A 74 4.74 7.45 -7.43
CA ARG A 74 5.79 8.48 -7.39
C ARG A 74 5.42 9.65 -6.48
N GLU A 75 4.18 10.09 -6.53
CA GLU A 75 3.66 11.14 -5.65
C GLU A 75 3.71 10.72 -4.18
N LEU A 76 3.32 9.46 -3.88
CA LEU A 76 3.47 8.88 -2.54
C LEU A 76 4.93 8.85 -2.09
N LEU A 77 5.86 8.40 -2.94
CA LEU A 77 7.29 8.38 -2.62
C LEU A 77 7.85 9.78 -2.34
N GLY A 78 7.44 10.79 -3.13
CA GLY A 78 7.80 12.18 -2.88
C GLY A 78 7.36 12.63 -1.50
N ARG A 79 6.08 12.46 -1.17
CA ARG A 79 5.53 12.80 0.17
C ARG A 79 6.27 12.09 1.31
N LEU A 80 6.57 10.80 1.15
CA LEU A 80 7.27 10.02 2.18
C LEU A 80 8.71 10.48 2.39
N ASN A 81 9.39 10.94 1.34
CA ASN A 81 10.76 11.44 1.44
C ASN A 81 10.84 12.86 2.02
N ASP A 82 9.77 13.64 1.86
CA ASP A 82 9.67 15.01 2.38
C ASP A 82 9.11 15.07 3.83
N ASP A 83 8.56 13.97 4.34
CA ASP A 83 8.05 13.87 5.71
C ASP A 83 9.20 13.82 6.73
N GLY A 84 9.53 14.97 7.32
CA GLY A 84 10.57 15.09 8.35
C GLY A 84 10.29 14.32 9.65
N GLY A 85 9.12 13.69 9.80
CA GLY A 85 8.77 12.80 10.91
C GLY A 85 9.20 11.34 10.72
N VAL A 86 9.72 10.96 9.55
CA VAL A 86 10.16 9.59 9.22
C VAL A 86 11.46 9.58 8.41
N PRO A 87 12.22 8.47 8.41
CA PRO A 87 13.37 8.36 7.51
C PRO A 87 12.94 8.29 6.04
N PRO A 88 13.72 8.86 5.10
CA PRO A 88 13.48 8.71 3.67
C PRO A 88 13.46 7.24 3.22
N VAL A 89 12.73 6.97 2.13
CA VAL A 89 12.61 5.65 1.55
C VAL A 89 13.96 5.19 1.00
N SER A 90 14.47 4.09 1.55
CA SER A 90 15.76 3.50 1.15
C SER A 90 15.62 2.17 0.40
N CYS A 91 14.45 1.54 0.46
CA CYS A 91 14.18 0.24 -0.17
C CYS A 91 12.69 0.11 -0.47
N ILE A 92 12.38 -0.45 -1.64
CA ILE A 92 11.02 -0.81 -2.06
C ILE A 92 10.99 -2.32 -2.24
N VAL A 93 10.02 -2.97 -1.60
CA VAL A 93 9.75 -4.41 -1.76
C VAL A 93 8.31 -4.54 -2.23
N SER A 94 8.11 -5.25 -3.34
CA SER A 94 6.80 -5.35 -3.97
C SER A 94 6.36 -6.79 -4.23
N ASP A 95 5.04 -6.95 -4.31
CA ASP A 95 4.40 -8.07 -4.97
C ASP A 95 4.64 -8.02 -6.50
N ALA A 96 4.65 -9.20 -7.13
CA ALA A 96 4.87 -9.39 -8.57
C ALA A 96 3.73 -8.85 -9.47
N VAL A 97 2.56 -8.57 -8.92
CA VAL A 97 1.40 -8.00 -9.65
C VAL A 97 1.47 -6.47 -9.71
N MET A 98 2.25 -5.85 -8.83
CA MET A 98 2.33 -4.39 -8.70
C MET A 98 3.45 -3.76 -9.56
N PHE A 99 4.21 -4.55 -10.32
CA PHE A 99 5.27 -4.09 -11.25
C PHE A 99 5.51 -5.05 -12.42
#